data_AF-A0A9Q3CAC6-F1
#
_entry.id   AF-A0A9Q3CAC6-F1
#
_cell.length_a   1.000
_cell.length_b   1.000
_cell.length_c   1.000
_cell.angle_alpha   90.00
_cell.angle_beta   90.00
_cell.angle_gamma   90.00
#
_symmetry.space_group_name_H-M   'P 1'
#
loop_
_entity.id
_entity.type
_entity.pdbx_description
1 polymer ?
#
loop_
_entity_poly.entity_id
_entity_poly.type
_entity_poly.pdbx_seq_one_letter_code
_entity_poly.pdbx_strand_id
1 'polypeptide(L)' 'MRNNRPAFAIGEEPLGKIRGHDIVLYMDVERPYPPMIRRPPYPESLETRKEIQKHINELLDRDSIRKIGHN' A
#
# COMPACT_ATOMS: atom_id res chain seq x y z
N MET A 1 31.59 -9.98 -17.23
CA MET A 1 30.69 -10.29 -16.10
C MET A 1 29.30 -9.77 -16.44
N ARG A 2 28.24 -10.57 -16.24
CA ARG A 2 26.86 -10.11 -16.48
C ARG A 2 26.46 -9.13 -15.37
N ASN A 3 25.93 -7.98 -15.75
CA ASN A 3 25.49 -6.94 -14.81
C ASN A 3 24.09 -7.29 -14.27
N ASN A 4 24.03 -8.11 -13.22
CA ASN A 4 22.79 -8.61 -12.64
C ASN A 4 22.23 -7.71 -11.52
N ARG A 5 22.84 -6.53 -11.28
CA ARG A 5 22.40 -5.57 -10.26
C ARG A 5 20.89 -5.30 -10.23
N PRO A 6 20.18 -5.09 -11.36
CA PRO A 6 18.74 -4.82 -11.34
C PRO A 6 17.87 -6.03 -10.95
N ALA A 7 18.44 -7.23 -10.82
CA ALA A 7 17.70 -8.42 -10.36
C ALA A 7 17.60 -8.50 -8.83
N PHE A 8 18.32 -7.63 -8.10
CA PHE A 8 18.32 -7.61 -6.64
C PHE A 8 17.52 -6.40 -6.16
N ALA A 9 16.72 -6.58 -5.11
CA ALA A 9 16.02 -5.48 -4.47
C ALA A 9 17.04 -4.54 -3.82
N ILE A 10 17.25 -3.37 -4.44
CA ILE A 10 18.05 -2.28 -3.88
C ILE A 10 17.05 -1.26 -3.31
N GLY A 11 17.32 -0.71 -2.12
CA GLY A 11 16.35 0.10 -1.35
C GLY A 11 15.92 1.42 -2.00
N GLU A 12 16.49 1.77 -3.15
CA GLU A 12 16.26 3.00 -3.92
C GLU A 12 15.16 2.85 -4.99
N GLU A 13 14.81 1.61 -5.37
CA GLU A 13 13.82 1.38 -6.42
C GLU A 13 12.38 1.37 -5.87
N PRO A 14 11.40 1.95 -6.60
CA PRO A 14 10.00 1.90 -6.21
C PRO A 14 9.49 0.46 -6.24
N LEU A 15 8.89 0.03 -5.12
CA LEU A 15 8.27 -1.29 -5.02
C LEU A 15 7.10 -1.38 -6.01
N GLY A 16 7.08 -2.42 -6.84
CA GLY A 16 5.89 -2.73 -7.65
C GLY A 16 5.69 -1.88 -8.91
N LYS A 17 6.71 -1.14 -9.39
CA LYS A 17 6.65 -0.42 -10.68
C LYS A 17 6.73 -1.36 -11.91
N ILE A 18 6.17 -2.56 -11.80
CA ILE A 18 6.06 -3.51 -12.91
C ILE A 18 4.76 -3.20 -13.65
N ARG A 19 4.87 -2.60 -14.83
CA ARG A 19 3.71 -2.28 -15.67
C ARG A 19 3.02 -3.57 -16.15
N GLY A 20 1.69 -3.55 -16.22
CA GLY A 20 0.90 -4.64 -16.81
C GLY A 20 0.47 -5.76 -15.85
N HIS A 21 0.70 -5.59 -14.54
CA HIS A 21 0.23 -6.53 -13.49
C HIS A 21 -0.97 -5.97 -12.72
N ASP A 22 -1.75 -5.09 -13.35
CA ASP A 22 -2.95 -4.52 -12.75
C ASP A 22 -4.00 -5.63 -12.56
N ILE A 23 -4.52 -5.75 -11.33
CA ILE A 23 -5.53 -6.76 -10.99
C ILE A 23 -6.90 -6.09 -10.94
N VAL A 24 -7.86 -6.64 -11.67
CA VAL A 24 -9.27 -6.28 -11.54
C VAL A 24 -9.94 -7.27 -10.60
N LEU A 25 -10.39 -6.77 -9.46
CA LEU A 25 -11.13 -7.56 -8.47
C LEU A 25 -12.63 -7.40 -8.73
N TYR A 26 -13.32 -8.52 -8.97
CA TYR A 26 -14.77 -8.58 -9.09
C TYR A 26 -15.38 -9.08 -7.79
N MET A 27 -16.54 -8.54 -7.42
CA MET A 27 -17.30 -9.05 -6.28
C MET A 27 -18.34 -10.05 -6.78
N ASP A 28 -18.52 -11.15 -6.06
CA ASP A 28 -19.54 -12.16 -6.34
C ASP A 28 -20.96 -11.73 -5.94
N VAL A 29 -21.14 -10.46 -5.54
CA VAL A 29 -22.41 -9.90 -5.08
C VAL A 29 -22.82 -8.69 -5.92
N GLU A 30 -24.10 -8.61 -6.22
CA GLU A 30 -24.71 -7.46 -6.89
C GLU A 30 -25.15 -6.39 -5.89
N ARG A 31 -25.43 -5.17 -6.37
CA ARG A 31 -25.91 -4.08 -5.51
C ARG A 31 -27.30 -4.41 -4.94
N PRO A 32 -27.63 -3.97 -3.71
CA PRO A 32 -26.81 -3.11 -2.84
C PRO A 32 -25.69 -3.89 -2.14
N TYR A 33 -24.50 -3.30 -2.12
CA TYR A 33 -23.35 -3.91 -1.43
C TYR A 33 -23.59 -3.96 0.08
N PRO A 34 -23.01 -4.95 0.78
CA PRO A 34 -23.05 -4.98 2.24
C PRO A 34 -22.59 -3.63 2.82
N PRO A 35 -23.26 -3.12 3.87
CA PRO A 35 -22.83 -1.88 4.50
C PRO A 35 -21.38 -2.04 4.97
N MET A 36 -20.51 -1.13 4.54
CA MET A 36 -19.11 -1.16 4.90
C MET A 36 -18.99 -1.05 6.42
N ILE A 37 -18.48 -2.12 7.05
CA ILE A 37 -18.25 -2.14 8.49
C ILE A 37 -17.06 -1.21 8.76
N ARG A 38 -17.35 0.08 9.01
CA ARG A 38 -16.36 1.05 9.46
C ARG A 38 -16.09 0.81 10.95
N ARG A 39 -15.15 -0.09 11.25
CA ARG A 39 -14.58 -0.16 12.59
C ARG A 39 -13.58 0.98 12.74
N PRO A 40 -13.59 1.72 13.87
CA PRO A 40 -12.47 2.61 14.15
C PRO A 40 -11.17 1.79 14.20
N PRO A 41 -10.03 2.38 13.80
CA PRO A 41 -8.75 1.73 14.01
C PRO A 41 -8.57 1.40 15.49
N TYR A 42 -7.94 0.26 15.77
CA TYR A 42 -7.67 -0.17 17.14
C TYR A 42 -6.76 0.87 17.82
N PRO A 43 -6.98 1.19 19.11
CA PRO A 43 -6.12 2.15 19.81
C PRO A 43 -4.68 1.63 19.87
N GLU A 44 -3.75 2.53 19.59
CA GLU A 44 -2.32 2.22 19.55
C GLU A 44 -1.54 3.16 20.47
N SER A 45 -0.37 2.72 20.94
CA SER A 45 0.50 3.55 21.78
C SER A 45 1.11 4.71 20.96
N LEU A 46 1.52 5.79 21.63
CA LEU A 46 2.18 6.92 20.96
C LEU A 46 3.50 6.52 20.29
N GLU A 47 4.24 5.59 20.89
CA GLU A 47 5.49 5.07 20.34
C GLU A 47 5.22 4.24 19.08
N THR A 48 4.26 3.32 19.17
CA THR A 48 3.81 2.51 18.03
C THR A 48 3.34 3.38 16.87
N ARG A 49 2.56 4.43 17.14
CA ARG A 49 2.10 5.36 16.10
C ARG A 49 3.26 6.03 15.36
N LYS A 50 4.30 6.47 16.09
CA LYS A 50 5.45 7.15 15.49
C LYS A 50 6.22 6.24 14.55
N GLU A 51 6.50 5.00 14.96
CA GLU A 51 7.21 4.03 14.13
C GLU A 51 6.39 3.60 12.90
N ILE A 52 5.08 3.38 13.08
CA ILE A 52 4.18 3.11 11.95
C ILE A 52 4.17 4.28 10.96
N GLN A 53 4.10 5.52 11.46
CA GLN A 53 4.07 6.71 10.61
C GLN A 53 5.33 6.84 9.74
N LYS A 54 6.50 6.46 10.26
CA LYS A 54 7.75 6.44 9.48
C LYS A 54 7.62 5.52 8.26
N HIS A 55 7.12 4.30 8.46
CA HIS A 55 6.92 3.35 7.37
C HIS A 55 5.80 3.74 6.41
N ILE A 56 4.73 4.38 6.91
CA ILE A 56 3.69 4.95 6.04
C ILE A 56 4.31 5.99 5.09
N ASN A 57 5.16 6.88 5.59
CA ASN A 57 5.83 7.88 4.77
C ASN A 57 6.72 7.23 3.70
N GLU A 58 7.51 6.22 4.08
CA GLU A 58 8.34 5.45 3.13
C GLU A 58 7.51 4.80 2.01
N LEU A 59 6.31 4.31 2.32
CA LEU A 59 5.42 3.70 1.33
C LEU A 59 4.70 4.72 0.44
N LEU A 60 4.40 5.92 0.97
CA LEU A 60 3.86 7.03 0.20
C LEU A 60 4.90 7.56 -0.80
N ASP A 61 6.15 7.75 -0.37
CA ASP A 61 7.25 8.22 -1.21
C ASP A 61 7.54 7.25 -2.36
N ARG A 62 7.31 5.95 -2.14
CA ARG A 62 7.47 4.88 -3.14
C ARG A 62 6.25 4.67 -4.04
N ASP A 63 5.17 5.44 -3.85
CA ASP A 63 3.89 5.32 -4.56
C ASP A 63 3.25 3.92 -4.45
N SER A 64 3.60 3.18 -3.39
CA SER A 64 3.02 1.86 -3.08
C SER A 64 1.64 1.99 -2.44
N ILE A 65 1.40 3.08 -1.71
CA ILE A 65 0.11 3.46 -1.14
C ILE A 65 -0.20 4.91 -1.49
N ARG A 66 -1.49 5.26 -1.52
CA ARG A 66 -1.97 6.62 -1.77
C ARG A 66 -3.18 6.93 -0.92
N LYS A 67 -3.40 8.21 -0.65
CA LYS A 67 -4.61 8.67 0.03
C LYS A 67 -5.83 8.45 -0.87
N ILE A 68 -6.85 7.75 -0.36
CA ILE A 68 -8.14 7.54 -1.02
C ILE A 68 -9.24 8.13 -0.11
N GLY A 69 -10.08 9.02 -0.64
CA GLY A 69 -11.14 9.71 0.12
C GLY A 69 -11.14 11.23 -0.10
N HIS A 70 -12.19 11.92 0.33
CA HIS A 70 -12.34 13.37 0.15
C HIS A 70 -11.44 14.18 1.11
N ASN A 71 -10.97 15.33 0.62
CA ASN A 71 -10.36 16.40 1.41
C ASN A 71 -11.31 16.95 2.46
#